data_AF-A0A944ABX9-F1
#
_entry.id   AF-A0A944ABX9-F1
#
_cell.length_a   1.000
_cell.length_b   1.000
_cell.length_c   1.000
_cell.angle_alpha   90.00
_cell.angle_beta   90.00
_cell.angle_gamma   90.00
#
_symmetry.space_group_name_H-M   'P 1'
#
loop_
_entity.id
_entity.type
_entity.pdbx_description
1 polymer ?
#
loop_
_entity_poly.entity_id
_entity_poly.type
_entity_poly.pdbx_seq_one_letter_code
_entity_poly.pdbx_strand_id
1 'polypeptide(L)'
;MAIATTQGRGALMGAVIVGGLVEGILGLFPKYWTKLITSTVAATVVTAIGFSLLPIAANSFAGGEGSADFGSSANWIVGSVTLLTCLLTQVFSRGMLRSLSVLIGLIVGYILSVCMGMVDFSMLKDVDIVAFPRFMPFKPEFRLDAILAIICVYLVSATETIGDTSALCSGALRREVSVKEMGSSVACDGFVSTIAGLFGCTPITSFSQNVGLATMSKVINRFAIATGAIVMILGGLFPVIGTLLTTIPQAVLGGCTIMMFGSILFAGFGMLAKAGFSERNMIIVGLSLSVGLGFTQCAGLFASFPKIVQTVFAENCVAVVFLLAVILNLILPKEKKDEVTS
;
A
#
# COMPACT_ATOMS: atom_id res chain seq x y z
N MET A 1 -4.70 5.02 -8.97
CA MET A 1 -5.98 4.87 -9.71
C MET A 1 -6.30 6.06 -10.62
N ALA A 2 -5.98 7.30 -10.27
CA ALA A 2 -6.25 8.49 -11.09
C ALA A 2 -5.78 8.39 -12.56
N ILE A 3 -4.60 7.81 -12.81
CA ILE A 3 -4.10 7.61 -14.18
C ILE A 3 -5.01 6.70 -15.00
N ALA A 4 -5.54 5.62 -14.42
CA ALA A 4 -6.42 4.69 -15.14
C ALA A 4 -7.77 5.33 -15.49
N THR A 5 -8.30 6.19 -14.63
CA THR A 5 -9.58 6.86 -14.84
C THR A 5 -9.46 8.06 -15.79
N THR A 6 -8.37 8.81 -15.74
CA THR A 6 -8.18 10.04 -16.54
C THR A 6 -7.48 9.80 -17.88
N GLN A 7 -6.57 8.82 -17.95
CA GLN A 7 -5.72 8.56 -19.11
C GLN A 7 -5.95 7.18 -19.74
N GLY A 8 -6.76 6.34 -19.09
CA GLY A 8 -7.07 4.99 -19.54
C GLY A 8 -6.13 3.91 -18.95
N ARG A 9 -6.62 2.66 -18.97
CA ARG A 9 -5.88 1.51 -18.43
C ARG A 9 -4.60 1.20 -19.22
N GLY A 10 -4.56 1.48 -20.53
CA GLY A 10 -3.37 1.29 -21.37
C GLY A 10 -2.19 2.17 -20.92
N ALA A 11 -2.47 3.45 -20.62
CA ALA A 11 -1.48 4.38 -20.09
C ALA A 11 -0.94 3.94 -18.73
N LEU A 12 -1.83 3.46 -17.84
CA LEU A 12 -1.39 2.89 -16.57
C LEU A 12 -0.48 1.67 -16.81
N MET A 13 -0.86 0.72 -17.67
CA MET A 13 -0.03 -0.48 -17.91
C MET A 13 1.34 -0.14 -18.49
N GLY A 14 1.42 0.78 -19.46
CA GLY A 14 2.70 1.25 -19.98
C GLY A 14 3.57 1.88 -18.90
N ALA A 15 2.97 2.67 -18.00
CA ALA A 15 3.66 3.29 -16.88
C ALA A 15 4.12 2.28 -15.82
N VAL A 16 3.31 1.26 -15.49
CA VAL A 16 3.64 0.15 -14.57
C VAL A 16 4.82 -0.65 -15.09
N ILE A 17 4.80 -1.04 -16.38
CA ILE A 17 5.87 -1.81 -17.00
C ILE A 17 7.20 -1.04 -16.95
N VAL A 18 7.20 0.22 -17.39
CA VAL A 18 8.42 1.04 -17.41
C VAL A 18 8.88 1.35 -15.99
N GLY A 19 7.97 1.73 -15.10
CA GLY A 19 8.27 2.04 -13.71
C GLY A 19 8.85 0.85 -12.95
N GLY A 20 8.27 -0.34 -13.14
CA GLY A 20 8.77 -1.58 -12.54
C GLY A 20 10.16 -1.95 -13.06
N LEU A 21 10.45 -1.73 -14.35
CA LEU A 21 11.81 -1.91 -14.89
C LEU A 21 12.80 -0.95 -14.24
N VAL A 22 12.42 0.32 -14.07
CA VAL A 22 13.25 1.34 -13.43
C VAL A 22 13.53 0.95 -11.97
N GLU A 23 12.53 0.51 -11.22
CA GLU A 23 12.68 0.03 -9.84
C GLU A 23 13.52 -1.25 -9.78
N GLY A 24 13.29 -2.20 -10.68
CA GLY A 24 14.03 -3.44 -10.77
C GLY A 24 15.52 -3.17 -10.96
N ILE A 25 15.86 -2.27 -11.89
CA ILE A 25 17.22 -1.80 -12.14
C ILE A 25 17.77 -1.05 -10.92
N LEU A 26 16.99 -0.19 -10.29
CA LEU A 26 17.38 0.51 -9.06
C LEU A 26 17.78 -0.50 -7.96
N GLY A 27 17.02 -1.58 -7.80
CA GLY A 27 17.30 -2.67 -6.87
C GLY A 27 18.61 -3.42 -7.14
N LEU A 28 19.10 -3.46 -8.38
CA LEU A 28 20.41 -4.03 -8.71
C LEU A 28 21.58 -3.15 -8.22
N PHE A 29 21.33 -1.87 -7.95
CA PHE A 29 22.33 -0.89 -7.54
C PHE A 29 22.11 -0.35 -6.11
N PRO A 30 21.85 -1.21 -5.09
CA PRO A 30 21.43 -0.76 -3.76
C PRO A 30 22.50 0.06 -3.05
N LYS A 31 23.78 -0.16 -3.36
CA LYS A 31 24.91 0.54 -2.72
C LYS A 31 24.87 2.06 -2.92
N TYR A 32 24.26 2.54 -3.99
CA TYR A 32 24.30 3.94 -4.37
C TYR A 32 23.16 4.76 -3.77
N TRP A 33 21.96 4.19 -3.64
CA TRP A 33 20.76 4.94 -3.25
C TRP A 33 20.19 4.56 -1.88
N THR A 34 20.44 3.35 -1.36
CA THR A 34 19.88 2.95 -0.03
C THR A 34 20.38 3.85 1.11
N LYS A 35 21.53 4.51 0.95
CA LYS A 35 22.05 5.51 1.89
C LYS A 35 21.16 6.76 2.01
N LEU A 36 20.38 7.06 0.97
CA LEU A 36 19.42 8.18 0.96
C LEU A 36 18.19 7.85 1.80
N ILE A 37 17.88 6.55 1.92
CA ILE A 37 16.68 6.03 2.58
C ILE A 37 17.05 5.68 4.02
N THR A 38 17.07 6.70 4.87
CA THR A 38 17.22 6.49 6.31
C THR A 38 15.94 5.95 6.92
N SER A 39 16.01 5.36 8.11
CA SER A 39 14.82 4.89 8.84
C SER A 39 13.78 6.00 9.03
N THR A 40 14.23 7.26 9.22
CA THR A 40 13.35 8.44 9.31
C THR A 40 12.58 8.66 8.01
N VAL A 41 13.26 8.61 6.85
CA VAL A 41 12.62 8.79 5.54
C VAL A 41 11.59 7.68 5.30
N ALA A 42 11.98 6.42 5.51
CA ALA A 42 11.08 5.29 5.30
C ALA A 42 9.84 5.37 6.20
N ALA A 43 10.04 5.70 7.47
CA ALA A 43 8.94 5.85 8.43
C ALA A 43 7.99 7.00 8.05
N THR A 44 8.53 8.13 7.59
CA THR A 44 7.73 9.28 7.13
C THR A 44 6.86 8.91 5.94
N VAL A 45 7.43 8.16 4.98
CA VAL A 45 6.73 7.70 3.78
C VAL A 45 5.59 6.75 4.12
N VAL A 46 5.83 5.73 4.96
CA VAL A 46 4.78 4.78 5.35
C VAL A 46 3.68 5.45 6.18
N THR A 47 4.03 6.41 7.04
CA THR A 47 3.03 7.25 7.71
C THR A 47 2.17 8.04 6.72
N ALA A 48 2.78 8.61 5.67
CA ALA A 48 2.04 9.33 4.63
C ALA A 48 1.13 8.41 3.80
N ILE A 49 1.59 7.19 3.47
CA ILE A 49 0.74 6.16 2.83
C ILE A 49 -0.50 5.93 3.69
N GLY A 50 -0.31 5.64 4.98
CA GLY A 50 -1.40 5.43 5.93
C GLY A 50 -2.43 6.57 5.91
N PHE A 51 -1.98 7.82 6.01
CA PHE A 51 -2.88 8.99 5.94
C PHE A 51 -3.58 9.15 4.59
N SER A 52 -2.85 8.97 3.48
CA SER A 52 -3.40 9.13 2.13
C SER A 52 -4.51 8.13 1.79
N LEU A 53 -4.53 6.97 2.47
CA LEU A 53 -5.51 5.93 2.27
C LEU A 53 -6.77 6.10 3.13
N LEU A 54 -6.73 6.92 4.19
CA LEU A 54 -7.89 7.13 5.08
C LEU A 54 -9.13 7.68 4.35
N PRO A 55 -9.03 8.68 3.45
CA PRO A 55 -10.19 9.16 2.69
C PRO A 55 -10.81 8.07 1.82
N ILE A 56 -9.99 7.18 1.23
CA ILE A 56 -10.46 6.07 0.40
C ILE A 56 -11.30 5.10 1.22
N ALA A 57 -10.84 4.74 2.43
CA ALA A 57 -11.60 3.89 3.33
C ALA A 57 -12.90 4.56 3.81
N ALA A 58 -12.87 5.86 4.12
CA ALA A 58 -14.05 6.62 4.52
C ALA A 58 -15.09 6.70 3.38
N ASN A 59 -14.65 7.00 2.14
CA ASN A 59 -15.52 7.03 0.98
C ASN A 59 -16.12 5.65 0.68
N SER A 60 -15.34 4.59 0.78
CA SER A 60 -15.82 3.20 0.63
C SER A 60 -16.84 2.85 1.73
N PHE A 61 -16.55 3.22 2.99
CA PHE A 61 -17.46 3.02 4.12
C PHE A 61 -18.82 3.69 3.91
N ALA A 62 -18.82 4.88 3.32
CA ALA A 62 -20.03 5.61 2.98
C ALA A 62 -20.81 5.01 1.79
N GLY A 63 -20.32 3.96 1.13
CA GLY A 63 -20.98 3.32 -0.03
C GLY A 63 -20.25 3.50 -1.36
N GLY A 64 -19.10 4.17 -1.36
CA GLY A 64 -18.29 4.43 -2.55
C GLY A 64 -18.54 5.83 -3.12
N GLU A 65 -17.46 6.49 -3.51
CA GLU A 65 -17.52 7.87 -4.04
C GLU A 65 -18.41 7.94 -5.28
N GLY A 66 -19.35 8.90 -5.28
CA GLY A 66 -20.31 9.08 -6.37
C GLY A 66 -21.50 8.11 -6.36
N SER A 67 -21.65 7.27 -5.34
CA SER A 67 -22.83 6.39 -5.22
C SER A 67 -24.11 7.18 -4.90
N ALA A 68 -25.24 6.72 -5.43
CA ALA A 68 -26.55 7.35 -5.19
C ALA A 68 -27.01 7.23 -3.72
N ASP A 69 -26.53 6.21 -3.02
CA ASP A 69 -26.81 5.91 -1.61
C ASP A 69 -25.64 6.29 -0.69
N PHE A 70 -24.78 7.21 -1.12
CA PHE A 70 -23.64 7.67 -0.34
C PHE A 70 -24.08 8.19 1.04
N GLY A 71 -23.50 7.64 2.10
CA GLY A 71 -23.82 7.97 3.48
C GLY A 71 -25.20 7.47 3.95
N SER A 72 -25.85 6.56 3.23
CA SER A 72 -27.13 5.98 3.65
C SER A 72 -27.05 5.25 5.00
N SER A 73 -28.19 5.12 5.68
CA SER A 73 -28.26 4.38 6.94
C SER A 73 -27.84 2.91 6.78
N ALA A 74 -28.14 2.29 5.63
CA ALA A 74 -27.71 0.93 5.32
C ALA A 74 -26.19 0.81 5.27
N ASN A 75 -25.51 1.74 4.58
CA ASN A 75 -24.04 1.77 4.51
C ASN A 75 -23.40 2.01 5.88
N TRP A 76 -23.98 2.92 6.68
CA TRP A 76 -23.53 3.12 8.06
C TRP A 76 -23.67 1.88 8.93
N ILE A 77 -24.80 1.18 8.86
CA ILE A 77 -25.06 -0.03 9.65
C ILE A 77 -24.06 -1.12 9.24
N VAL A 78 -23.98 -1.44 7.96
CA VAL A 78 -23.11 -2.50 7.45
C VAL A 78 -21.63 -2.19 7.72
N GLY A 79 -21.18 -0.98 7.40
CA GLY A 79 -19.81 -0.55 7.65
C GLY A 79 -19.46 -0.60 9.14
N SER A 80 -20.34 -0.09 10.01
CA SER A 80 -20.10 -0.07 11.46
C SER A 80 -20.08 -1.46 12.06
N VAL A 81 -20.98 -2.35 11.66
CA VAL A 81 -21.00 -3.75 12.14
C VAL A 81 -19.73 -4.48 11.67
N THR A 82 -19.32 -4.25 10.42
CA THR A 82 -18.07 -4.81 9.88
C THR A 82 -16.87 -4.35 10.68
N LEU A 83 -16.73 -3.03 10.91
CA LEU A 83 -15.65 -2.44 11.68
C LEU A 83 -15.66 -2.91 13.14
N LEU A 84 -16.83 -2.93 13.78
CA LEU A 84 -16.98 -3.39 15.16
C LEU A 84 -16.59 -4.86 15.27
N THR A 85 -16.97 -5.69 14.32
CA THR A 85 -16.55 -7.10 14.28
C THR A 85 -15.03 -7.22 14.17
N CYS A 86 -14.41 -6.48 13.23
CA CYS A 86 -12.94 -6.42 13.12
C CYS A 86 -12.29 -6.07 14.47
N LEU A 87 -12.79 -5.03 15.14
CA LEU A 87 -12.27 -4.55 16.42
C LEU A 87 -12.46 -5.57 17.55
N LEU A 88 -13.66 -6.11 17.71
CA LEU A 88 -13.96 -7.11 18.74
C LEU A 88 -13.10 -8.36 18.54
N THR A 89 -12.96 -8.84 17.31
CA THR A 89 -12.09 -9.97 17.00
C THR A 89 -10.62 -9.62 17.30
N GLN A 90 -10.15 -8.42 16.94
CA GLN A 90 -8.78 -8.00 17.20
C GLN A 90 -8.46 -7.92 18.71
N VAL A 91 -9.41 -7.44 19.52
CA VAL A 91 -9.22 -7.21 20.96
C VAL A 91 -9.35 -8.52 21.75
N PHE A 92 -10.41 -9.29 21.49
CA PHE A 92 -10.76 -10.45 22.30
C PHE A 92 -10.15 -11.77 21.83
N SER A 93 -9.70 -11.86 20.58
CA SER A 93 -9.09 -13.09 20.06
C SER A 93 -7.60 -13.18 20.35
N ARG A 94 -7.07 -14.40 20.34
CA ARG A 94 -5.64 -14.69 20.55
C ARG A 94 -5.03 -15.39 19.34
N GLY A 95 -3.71 -15.24 19.18
CA GLY A 95 -2.94 -15.92 18.15
C GLY A 95 -3.41 -15.59 16.72
N MET A 96 -3.61 -16.63 15.92
CA MET A 96 -3.98 -16.50 14.50
C MET A 96 -5.32 -15.80 14.27
N LEU A 97 -6.33 -16.04 15.13
CA LEU A 97 -7.66 -15.41 14.98
C LEU A 97 -7.58 -13.88 15.08
N ARG A 98 -6.66 -13.35 15.88
CA ARG A 98 -6.41 -11.91 15.95
C ARG A 98 -5.87 -11.38 14.62
N SER A 99 -4.96 -12.09 13.97
CA SER A 99 -4.46 -11.71 12.65
C SER A 99 -5.51 -11.81 11.53
N LEU A 100 -6.56 -12.59 11.73
CA LEU A 100 -7.67 -12.78 10.80
C LEU A 100 -8.87 -11.87 11.10
N SER A 101 -8.71 -10.88 11.98
CA SER A 101 -9.79 -9.98 12.39
C SER A 101 -10.49 -9.30 11.21
N VAL A 102 -9.72 -8.83 10.23
CA VAL A 102 -10.24 -8.20 9.00
C VAL A 102 -11.05 -9.20 8.17
N LEU A 103 -10.60 -10.46 8.06
CA LEU A 103 -11.31 -11.51 7.32
C LEU A 103 -12.63 -11.88 8.01
N ILE A 104 -12.64 -12.00 9.34
CA ILE A 104 -13.84 -12.29 10.12
C ILE A 104 -14.85 -11.15 9.99
N GLY A 105 -14.39 -9.90 10.08
CA GLY A 105 -15.24 -8.73 9.83
C GLY A 105 -15.83 -8.73 8.43
N LEU A 106 -15.03 -9.03 7.41
CA LEU A 106 -15.49 -9.14 6.02
C LEU A 106 -16.62 -10.17 5.88
N ILE A 107 -16.47 -11.36 6.49
CA ILE A 107 -17.47 -12.43 6.45
C ILE A 107 -18.77 -11.98 7.11
N VAL A 108 -18.70 -11.42 8.33
CA VAL A 108 -19.89 -10.99 9.08
C VAL A 108 -20.59 -9.83 8.37
N GLY A 109 -19.83 -8.85 7.88
CA GLY A 109 -20.36 -7.72 7.13
C GLY A 109 -21.02 -8.14 5.81
N TYR A 110 -20.43 -9.10 5.12
CA TYR A 110 -21.01 -9.67 3.90
C TYR A 110 -22.30 -10.42 4.18
N ILE A 111 -22.36 -11.27 5.22
CA ILE A 111 -23.59 -11.96 5.62
C ILE A 111 -24.71 -10.95 5.94
N LEU A 112 -24.40 -9.90 6.70
CA LEU A 112 -25.36 -8.84 7.01
C LEU A 112 -25.86 -8.14 5.73
N SER A 113 -24.95 -7.84 4.80
CA SER A 113 -25.30 -7.21 3.52
C SER A 113 -26.24 -8.08 2.69
N VAL A 114 -26.04 -9.40 2.70
CA VAL A 114 -26.95 -10.36 2.05
C VAL A 114 -28.33 -10.33 2.70
N CYS A 115 -28.40 -10.35 4.03
CA CYS A 115 -29.68 -10.24 4.77
C CYS A 115 -30.41 -8.92 4.51
N MET A 116 -29.67 -7.84 4.24
CA MET A 116 -30.22 -6.52 3.91
C MET A 116 -30.54 -6.34 2.41
N GLY A 117 -30.30 -7.35 1.57
CA GLY A 117 -30.59 -7.28 0.14
C GLY A 117 -29.66 -6.36 -0.66
N MET A 118 -28.46 -6.05 -0.13
CA MET A 118 -27.49 -5.14 -0.77
C MET A 118 -26.57 -5.86 -1.79
N VAL A 119 -26.73 -7.17 -1.97
CA VAL A 119 -25.83 -8.00 -2.77
C VAL A 119 -26.58 -8.53 -4.00
N ASP A 120 -26.04 -8.25 -5.18
CA ASP A 120 -26.52 -8.81 -6.44
C ASP A 120 -25.69 -10.03 -6.85
N PHE A 121 -26.35 -11.19 -6.90
CA PHE A 121 -25.73 -12.47 -7.28
C PHE A 121 -25.90 -12.81 -8.76
N SER A 122 -26.52 -11.94 -9.57
CA SER A 122 -26.79 -12.20 -10.98
C SER A 122 -25.51 -12.54 -11.76
N MET A 123 -24.40 -11.88 -11.42
CA MET A 123 -23.09 -12.06 -12.04
C MET A 123 -22.47 -13.45 -11.81
N LEU A 124 -22.95 -14.23 -10.84
CA LEU A 124 -22.41 -15.58 -10.56
C LEU A 124 -22.96 -16.66 -11.50
N LYS A 125 -24.05 -16.40 -12.23
CA LYS A 125 -24.72 -17.42 -13.06
C LYS A 125 -23.94 -17.74 -14.34
N ASP A 126 -23.22 -16.76 -14.87
CA ASP A 126 -22.53 -16.85 -16.18
C ASP A 126 -20.99 -16.88 -16.03
N VAL A 127 -20.48 -17.28 -14.86
CA VAL A 127 -19.04 -17.32 -14.60
C VAL A 127 -18.40 -18.60 -15.11
N ASP A 128 -17.34 -18.44 -15.89
CA ASP A 128 -16.47 -19.55 -16.31
C ASP A 128 -15.88 -20.30 -15.11
N ILE A 129 -15.66 -21.60 -15.22
CA ILE A 129 -15.12 -22.39 -14.10
C ILE A 129 -13.62 -22.11 -13.91
N VAL A 130 -12.89 -21.85 -15.00
CA VAL A 130 -11.44 -21.58 -14.97
C VAL A 130 -11.13 -20.39 -15.86
N ALA A 131 -10.37 -19.42 -15.32
CA ALA A 131 -9.88 -18.26 -16.06
C ALA A 131 -8.35 -18.24 -16.04
N PHE A 132 -7.75 -18.37 -17.22
CA PHE A 132 -6.31 -18.20 -17.37
C PHE A 132 -5.94 -16.71 -17.50
N PRO A 133 -4.82 -16.27 -16.92
CA PRO A 133 -4.36 -14.89 -17.03
C PRO A 133 -4.07 -14.57 -18.49
N ARG A 134 -4.72 -13.52 -19.01
CA ARG A 134 -4.50 -13.07 -20.39
C ARG A 134 -3.22 -12.25 -20.46
N PHE A 135 -2.35 -12.57 -21.40
CA PHE A 135 -1.17 -11.78 -21.67
C PHE A 135 -1.57 -10.48 -22.38
N MET A 136 -1.12 -9.35 -21.87
CA MET A 136 -1.44 -7.99 -22.34
C MET A 136 -2.94 -7.77 -22.58
N PRO A 137 -3.79 -7.84 -21.54
CA PRO A 137 -5.23 -7.63 -21.69
C PRO A 137 -5.57 -6.18 -22.09
N PHE A 138 -4.67 -5.24 -21.81
CA PHE A 138 -4.74 -3.86 -22.24
C PHE A 138 -3.48 -3.55 -23.05
N LYS A 139 -3.64 -2.90 -24.22
CA LYS A 139 -2.51 -2.45 -25.03
C LYS A 139 -1.72 -1.38 -24.23
N PRO A 140 -0.42 -1.59 -23.95
CA PRO A 140 0.37 -0.59 -23.22
C PRO A 140 0.51 0.69 -24.03
N GLU A 141 0.26 1.83 -23.40
CA GLU A 141 0.50 3.15 -23.96
C GLU A 141 1.55 3.88 -23.14
N PHE A 142 2.59 4.37 -23.80
CA PHE A 142 3.73 5.01 -23.13
C PHE A 142 3.55 6.51 -23.08
N ARG A 143 2.95 6.97 -21.98
CA ARG A 143 2.73 8.37 -21.69
C ARG A 143 3.74 8.86 -20.65
N LEU A 144 4.54 9.86 -21.02
CA LEU A 144 5.65 10.33 -20.18
C LEU A 144 5.18 10.85 -18.82
N ASP A 145 4.06 11.57 -18.78
CA ASP A 145 3.44 12.07 -17.56
C ASP A 145 3.03 10.94 -16.61
N ALA A 146 2.39 9.89 -17.13
CA ALA A 146 2.03 8.71 -16.35
C ALA A 146 3.25 7.91 -15.88
N ILE A 147 4.26 7.74 -16.75
CA ILE A 147 5.50 7.03 -16.44
C ILE A 147 6.23 7.73 -15.29
N LEU A 148 6.42 9.04 -15.35
CA LEU A 148 7.10 9.79 -14.29
C LEU A 148 6.33 9.71 -12.97
N ALA A 149 5.01 9.82 -12.99
CA ALA A 149 4.18 9.68 -11.80
C ALA A 149 4.31 8.28 -11.16
N ILE A 150 4.30 7.21 -11.98
CA ILE A 150 4.45 5.84 -11.50
C ILE A 150 5.88 5.55 -11.03
N ILE A 151 6.92 6.10 -11.66
CA ILE A 151 8.30 6.01 -11.15
C ILE A 151 8.37 6.59 -9.73
N CYS A 152 7.72 7.72 -9.45
CA CYS A 152 7.68 8.27 -8.09
C CYS A 152 6.98 7.32 -7.09
N VAL A 153 5.89 6.66 -7.52
CA VAL A 153 5.23 5.63 -6.70
C VAL A 153 6.15 4.43 -6.46
N TYR A 154 6.94 4.02 -7.44
CA TYR A 154 7.92 2.95 -7.25
C TYR A 154 9.10 3.34 -6.38
N LEU A 155 9.54 4.60 -6.36
CA LEU A 155 10.54 5.04 -5.38
C LEU A 155 10.01 4.95 -3.95
N VAL A 156 8.72 5.22 -3.77
CA VAL A 156 8.00 5.00 -2.51
C VAL A 156 7.91 3.51 -2.19
N SER A 157 7.53 2.67 -3.16
CA SER A 157 7.50 1.19 -3.03
C SER A 157 8.86 0.63 -2.61
N ALA A 158 9.93 1.03 -3.30
CA ALA A 158 11.29 0.64 -2.98
C ALA A 158 11.69 1.02 -1.54
N THR A 159 11.22 2.17 -1.05
CA THR A 159 11.43 2.63 0.33
C THR A 159 10.69 1.76 1.34
N GLU A 160 9.43 1.44 1.05
CA GLU A 160 8.59 0.54 1.85
C GLU A 160 9.19 -0.87 1.90
N THR A 161 9.58 -1.43 0.76
CA THR A 161 10.24 -2.73 0.62
C THR A 161 11.55 -2.81 1.43
N ILE A 162 12.34 -1.73 1.48
CA ILE A 162 13.53 -1.66 2.35
C ILE A 162 13.13 -1.69 3.82
N GLY A 163 12.14 -0.88 4.21
CA GLY A 163 11.63 -0.81 5.57
C GLY A 163 11.10 -2.16 6.06
N ASP A 164 10.27 -2.82 5.26
CA ASP A 164 9.69 -4.12 5.52
C ASP A 164 10.76 -5.21 5.62
N THR A 165 11.73 -5.23 4.70
CA THR A 165 12.82 -6.21 4.74
C THR A 165 13.66 -6.04 6.00
N SER A 166 13.95 -4.80 6.40
CA SER A 166 14.69 -4.48 7.62
C SER A 166 13.91 -4.86 8.88
N ALA A 167 12.60 -4.55 8.92
CA ALA A 167 11.72 -4.91 10.02
C ALA A 167 11.56 -6.43 10.17
N LEU A 168 11.47 -7.16 9.06
CA LEU A 168 11.42 -8.63 9.05
C LEU A 168 12.73 -9.24 9.56
N CYS A 169 13.88 -8.73 9.09
CA CYS A 169 15.18 -9.24 9.53
C CYS A 169 15.43 -8.99 11.01
N SER A 170 15.14 -7.78 11.49
CA SER A 170 15.34 -7.43 12.90
C SER A 170 14.32 -8.14 13.82
N GLY A 171 13.03 -8.19 13.44
CA GLY A 171 11.96 -8.73 14.27
C GLY A 171 11.85 -10.27 14.26
N ALA A 172 11.97 -10.88 13.08
CA ALA A 172 11.80 -12.33 12.92
C ALA A 172 13.14 -13.08 12.94
N LEU A 173 14.16 -12.58 12.25
CA LEU A 173 15.49 -13.21 12.14
C LEU A 173 16.49 -12.75 13.22
N ARG A 174 16.18 -11.69 13.98
CA ARG A 174 17.05 -11.10 15.02
C ARG A 174 18.45 -10.70 14.51
N ARG A 175 18.54 -10.18 13.28
CA ARG A 175 19.78 -9.64 12.70
C ARG A 175 19.52 -8.42 11.84
N GLU A 176 20.58 -7.68 11.52
CA GLU A 176 20.50 -6.63 10.51
C GLU A 176 20.40 -7.20 9.10
N VAL A 177 19.71 -6.46 8.23
CA VAL A 177 19.57 -6.79 6.81
C VAL A 177 20.83 -6.40 6.06
N SER A 178 21.31 -7.28 5.17
CA SER A 178 22.47 -6.95 4.34
C SER A 178 22.07 -6.05 3.16
N VAL A 179 23.00 -5.24 2.66
CA VAL A 179 22.78 -4.36 1.49
C VAL A 179 22.37 -5.18 0.25
N LYS A 180 22.91 -6.40 0.10
CA LYS A 180 22.55 -7.30 -1.00
C LYS A 180 21.11 -7.77 -0.90
N GLU A 181 20.64 -8.11 0.31
CA GLU A 181 19.25 -8.51 0.55
C GLU A 181 18.29 -7.35 0.29
N MET A 182 18.59 -6.14 0.77
CA MET A 182 17.80 -4.95 0.47
C MET A 182 17.64 -4.72 -1.04
N GLY A 183 18.75 -4.74 -1.79
CA GLY A 183 18.69 -4.58 -3.25
C GLY A 183 17.96 -5.72 -3.95
N SER A 184 18.16 -6.96 -3.52
CA SER A 184 17.47 -8.11 -4.10
C SER A 184 15.96 -8.07 -3.85
N SER A 185 15.52 -7.58 -2.68
CA SER A 185 14.10 -7.37 -2.38
C SER A 185 13.49 -6.33 -3.33
N VAL A 186 14.14 -5.17 -3.49
CA VAL A 186 13.65 -4.10 -4.39
C VAL A 186 13.70 -4.54 -5.85
N ALA A 187 14.74 -5.26 -6.27
CA ALA A 187 14.83 -5.78 -7.62
C ALA A 187 13.69 -6.77 -7.91
N CYS A 188 13.40 -7.67 -6.95
CA CYS A 188 12.26 -8.57 -7.05
C CYS A 188 10.95 -7.79 -7.14
N ASP A 189 10.77 -6.76 -6.32
CA ASP A 189 9.56 -5.93 -6.32
C ASP A 189 9.30 -5.32 -7.71
N GLY A 190 10.29 -4.61 -8.26
CA GLY A 190 10.17 -3.94 -9.56
C GLY A 190 10.03 -4.89 -10.75
N PHE A 191 10.84 -5.97 -10.82
CA PHE A 191 10.75 -6.92 -11.92
C PHE A 191 9.45 -7.72 -11.89
N VAL A 192 8.97 -8.14 -10.71
CA VAL A 192 7.68 -8.83 -10.60
C VAL A 192 6.54 -7.85 -10.91
N SER A 193 6.65 -6.59 -10.49
CA SER A 193 5.74 -5.51 -10.90
C SER A 193 5.66 -5.33 -12.41
N THR A 194 6.80 -5.39 -13.11
CA THR A 194 6.85 -5.33 -14.57
C THR A 194 6.07 -6.48 -15.21
N ILE A 195 6.30 -7.71 -14.71
CA ILE A 195 5.60 -8.90 -15.19
C ILE A 195 4.10 -8.79 -14.89
N ALA A 196 3.73 -8.34 -13.69
CA ALA A 196 2.34 -8.13 -13.29
C ALA A 196 1.64 -7.10 -14.19
N GLY A 197 2.33 -6.02 -14.57
CA GLY A 197 1.84 -5.03 -15.53
C GLY A 197 1.52 -5.62 -16.91
N LEU A 198 2.30 -6.61 -17.37
CA LEU A 198 2.00 -7.34 -18.63
C LEU A 198 0.69 -8.13 -18.54
N PHE A 199 0.25 -8.53 -17.34
CA PHE A 199 -1.02 -9.22 -17.11
C PHE A 199 -2.16 -8.28 -16.69
N GLY A 200 -1.94 -6.95 -16.74
CA GLY A 200 -2.97 -5.97 -16.44
C GLY A 200 -3.07 -5.59 -14.95
N CYS A 201 -2.12 -6.01 -14.12
CA CYS A 201 -2.11 -5.66 -12.70
C CYS A 201 -1.60 -4.24 -12.46
N THR A 202 -2.03 -3.66 -11.34
CA THR A 202 -1.46 -2.42 -10.80
C THR A 202 -0.06 -2.68 -10.21
N PRO A 203 0.71 -1.63 -9.88
CA PRO A 203 1.95 -1.80 -9.11
C PRO A 203 1.71 -2.68 -7.88
N ILE A 204 2.64 -3.60 -7.63
CA ILE A 204 2.68 -4.44 -6.44
C ILE A 204 3.86 -4.01 -5.56
N THR A 205 3.77 -4.29 -4.26
CA THR A 205 4.77 -3.96 -3.25
C THR A 205 4.77 -5.03 -2.14
N SER A 206 5.73 -4.98 -1.22
CA SER A 206 5.72 -5.78 -0.01
C SER A 206 4.53 -5.43 0.90
N PHE A 207 4.02 -6.41 1.63
CA PHE A 207 2.87 -6.22 2.51
C PHE A 207 3.31 -6.16 3.97
N SER A 208 3.37 -4.96 4.57
CA SER A 208 3.89 -4.74 5.93
C SER A 208 3.15 -5.54 7.01
N GLN A 209 1.86 -5.87 6.82
CA GLN A 209 1.13 -6.72 7.76
C GLN A 209 1.72 -8.13 7.85
N ASN A 210 2.25 -8.66 6.74
CA ASN A 210 2.92 -9.97 6.72
C ASN A 210 4.21 -9.95 7.55
N VAL A 211 4.90 -8.80 7.61
CA VAL A 211 6.09 -8.60 8.46
C VAL A 211 5.70 -8.68 9.94
N GLY A 212 4.59 -8.03 10.33
CA GLY A 212 4.04 -8.11 11.68
C GLY A 212 3.68 -9.54 12.07
N LEU A 213 2.97 -10.25 11.19
CA LEU A 213 2.58 -11.65 11.41
C LEU A 213 3.80 -12.59 11.51
N ALA A 214 4.79 -12.44 10.64
CA ALA A 214 6.02 -13.23 10.68
C ALA A 214 6.84 -12.96 11.96
N THR A 215 6.86 -11.70 12.42
CA THR A 215 7.53 -11.31 13.66
C THR A 215 6.85 -11.90 14.89
N MET A 216 5.53 -12.02 14.89
CA MET A 216 4.76 -12.63 15.99
C MET A 216 4.78 -14.16 15.97
N SER A 217 4.51 -14.76 14.81
CA SER A 217 4.41 -16.22 14.64
C SER A 217 5.77 -16.92 14.65
N LYS A 218 6.86 -16.19 14.34
CA LYS A 218 8.20 -16.72 14.09
C LYS A 218 8.26 -17.75 12.95
N VAL A 219 7.21 -17.85 12.13
CA VAL A 219 7.17 -18.72 10.95
C VAL A 219 7.72 -17.94 9.76
N ILE A 220 8.98 -18.18 9.44
CA ILE A 220 9.70 -17.59 8.29
C ILE A 220 10.14 -18.65 7.27
N ASN A 221 9.58 -19.86 7.37
CA ASN A 221 9.90 -20.95 6.46
C ASN A 221 9.36 -20.66 5.06
N ARG A 222 10.23 -20.78 4.05
CA ARG A 222 9.88 -20.62 2.63
C ARG A 222 8.75 -21.56 2.19
N PHE A 223 8.65 -22.75 2.79
CA PHE A 223 7.56 -23.67 2.50
C PHE A 223 6.19 -23.10 2.88
N ALA A 224 6.07 -22.49 4.06
CA ALA A 224 4.82 -21.87 4.51
C ALA A 224 4.41 -20.69 3.59
N ILE A 225 5.38 -19.88 3.19
CA ILE A 225 5.16 -18.77 2.26
C ILE A 225 4.73 -19.31 0.88
N ALA A 226 5.41 -20.35 0.37
CA ALA A 226 5.09 -20.98 -0.90
C ALA A 226 3.69 -21.62 -0.90
N THR A 227 3.27 -22.26 0.19
CA THR A 227 1.90 -22.78 0.30
C THR A 227 0.86 -21.67 0.20
N GLY A 228 1.10 -20.51 0.83
CA GLY A 228 0.23 -19.34 0.68
C GLY A 228 0.17 -18.84 -0.76
N ALA A 229 1.32 -18.76 -1.44
CA ALA A 229 1.39 -18.35 -2.84
C ALA A 229 0.61 -19.32 -3.76
N ILE A 230 0.74 -20.64 -3.56
CA ILE A 230 -0.01 -21.64 -4.33
C ILE A 230 -1.52 -21.49 -4.11
N VAL A 231 -1.96 -21.27 -2.86
CA VAL A 231 -3.38 -21.03 -2.55
C VAL A 231 -3.89 -19.79 -3.27
N MET A 232 -3.11 -18.71 -3.31
CA MET A 232 -3.47 -17.48 -4.04
C MET A 232 -3.53 -17.70 -5.56
N ILE A 233 -2.57 -18.45 -6.13
CA ILE A 233 -2.57 -18.80 -7.55
C ILE A 233 -3.80 -19.62 -7.91
N LEU A 234 -4.11 -20.66 -7.12
CA LEU A 234 -5.32 -21.46 -7.31
C LEU A 234 -6.57 -20.57 -7.18
N GLY A 235 -6.63 -19.70 -6.17
CA GLY A 235 -7.73 -18.76 -5.98
C GLY A 235 -7.94 -17.81 -7.17
N GLY A 236 -6.86 -17.39 -7.84
CA GLY A 236 -6.92 -16.57 -9.05
C GLY A 236 -7.36 -17.32 -10.31
N LEU A 237 -7.15 -18.65 -10.38
CA LEU A 237 -7.57 -19.47 -11.52
C LEU A 237 -9.07 -19.75 -11.53
N PHE A 238 -9.74 -19.68 -10.38
CA PHE A 238 -11.18 -19.87 -10.25
C PHE A 238 -11.88 -18.49 -10.17
N PRO A 239 -12.38 -17.94 -11.29
CA PRO A 239 -12.96 -16.60 -11.33
C PRO A 239 -14.23 -16.49 -10.47
N VAL A 240 -14.86 -17.61 -10.08
CA VAL A 240 -15.93 -17.66 -9.07
C VAL A 240 -15.54 -16.90 -7.79
N ILE A 241 -14.30 -17.05 -7.34
CA ILE A 241 -13.79 -16.34 -6.16
C ILE A 241 -13.70 -14.84 -6.45
N GLY A 242 -13.14 -14.47 -7.61
CA GLY A 242 -13.04 -13.07 -8.04
C GLY A 242 -14.40 -12.39 -8.16
N THR A 243 -15.37 -13.03 -8.82
CA THR A 243 -16.73 -12.51 -8.99
C THR A 243 -17.43 -12.39 -7.64
N LEU A 244 -17.28 -13.36 -6.73
CA LEU A 244 -17.80 -13.25 -5.38
C LEU A 244 -17.18 -12.06 -4.60
N LEU A 245 -15.90 -11.76 -4.79
CA LEU A 245 -15.29 -10.58 -4.18
C LEU A 245 -15.87 -9.27 -4.76
N THR A 246 -16.28 -9.26 -6.03
CA THR A 246 -16.91 -8.07 -6.65
C THR A 246 -18.34 -7.82 -6.18
N THR A 247 -19.02 -8.82 -5.62
CA THR A 247 -20.38 -8.65 -5.05
C THR A 247 -20.35 -8.08 -3.62
N ILE A 248 -19.17 -7.93 -3.01
CA ILE A 248 -19.03 -7.36 -1.68
C ILE A 248 -19.34 -5.85 -1.74
N PRO A 249 -20.33 -5.36 -0.98
CA PRO A 249 -20.64 -3.93 -0.96
C PRO A 249 -19.47 -3.08 -0.46
N GLN A 250 -19.37 -1.86 -0.99
CA GLN A 250 -18.32 -0.92 -0.60
C GLN A 250 -18.32 -0.64 0.90
N ALA A 251 -19.48 -0.55 1.55
CA ALA A 251 -19.56 -0.32 3.00
C ALA A 251 -18.82 -1.40 3.82
N VAL A 252 -18.89 -2.67 3.40
CA VAL A 252 -18.14 -3.77 4.05
C VAL A 252 -16.65 -3.58 3.84
N LEU A 253 -16.22 -3.34 2.59
CA LEU A 253 -14.81 -3.08 2.27
C LEU A 253 -14.28 -1.86 3.03
N GLY A 254 -15.07 -0.80 3.17
CA GLY A 254 -14.79 0.38 3.97
C GLY A 254 -14.53 0.03 5.44
N GLY A 255 -15.43 -0.72 6.08
CA GLY A 255 -15.26 -1.15 7.48
C GLY A 255 -13.98 -1.94 7.70
N CYS A 256 -13.64 -2.85 6.78
CA CYS A 256 -12.39 -3.61 6.81
C CYS A 256 -11.15 -2.75 6.54
N THR A 257 -11.21 -1.87 5.56
CA THR A 257 -10.07 -1.04 5.12
C THR A 257 -9.74 0.06 6.11
N ILE A 258 -10.71 0.62 6.86
CA ILE A 258 -10.44 1.54 7.98
C ILE A 258 -9.49 0.87 8.98
N MET A 259 -9.77 -0.37 9.37
CA MET A 259 -8.92 -1.13 10.29
C MET A 259 -7.54 -1.40 9.68
N MET A 260 -7.51 -1.81 8.41
CA MET A 260 -6.27 -2.13 7.71
C MET A 260 -5.36 -0.90 7.55
N PHE A 261 -5.87 0.22 7.04
CA PHE A 261 -5.12 1.46 6.85
C PHE A 261 -4.74 2.10 8.19
N GLY A 262 -5.59 2.00 9.21
CA GLY A 262 -5.24 2.40 10.58
C GLY A 262 -4.03 1.62 11.11
N SER A 263 -3.95 0.31 10.82
CA SER A 263 -2.79 -0.50 11.21
C SER A 263 -1.50 -0.12 10.45
N ILE A 264 -1.61 0.26 9.17
CA ILE A 264 -0.48 0.79 8.37
C ILE A 264 0.02 2.11 8.98
N LEU A 265 -0.90 3.01 9.31
CA LEU A 265 -0.56 4.28 9.97
C LEU A 265 0.15 4.05 11.31
N PHE A 266 -0.35 3.11 12.13
CA PHE A 266 0.29 2.72 13.39
C PHE A 266 1.69 2.13 13.18
N ALA A 267 1.88 1.29 12.15
CA ALA A 267 3.19 0.76 11.79
C ALA A 267 4.18 1.88 11.41
N GLY A 268 3.73 2.88 10.65
CA GLY A 268 4.48 4.10 10.36
C GLY A 268 4.95 4.83 11.63
N PHE A 269 4.05 5.07 12.58
CA PHE A 269 4.41 5.65 13.88
C PHE A 269 5.38 4.78 14.68
N GLY A 270 5.23 3.46 14.64
CA GLY A 270 6.16 2.52 15.26
C GLY A 270 7.57 2.60 14.66
N MET A 271 7.68 2.80 13.35
CA MET A 271 8.96 3.02 12.67
C MET A 271 9.56 4.38 13.02
N LEU A 272 8.75 5.43 13.12
CA LEU A 272 9.19 6.76 13.57
C LEU A 272 9.76 6.69 15.00
N ALA A 273 9.06 6.00 15.90
CA ALA A 273 9.51 5.80 17.27
C ALA A 273 10.86 5.06 17.35
N LYS A 274 11.08 4.06 16.48
CA LYS A 274 12.38 3.35 16.37
C LYS A 274 13.48 4.22 15.76
N ALA A 275 13.14 5.14 14.86
CA ALA A 275 14.10 6.08 14.27
C ALA A 275 14.54 7.18 15.26
N GLY A 276 13.73 7.44 16.30
CA GLY A 276 13.99 8.41 17.35
C GLY A 276 13.47 9.81 17.03
N PHE A 277 13.07 10.55 18.07
CA PHE A 277 12.52 11.90 17.96
C PHE A 277 13.58 12.96 18.28
N SER A 278 14.53 13.15 17.38
CA SER A 278 15.48 14.26 17.47
C SER A 278 14.95 15.51 16.74
N GLU A 279 15.55 16.68 17.01
CA GLU A 279 15.13 17.94 16.38
C GLU A 279 15.24 17.83 14.85
N ARG A 280 16.34 17.23 14.37
CA ARG A 280 16.53 16.93 12.96
C ARG A 280 15.42 16.04 12.40
N ASN A 281 15.10 14.93 13.08
CA ASN A 281 14.06 14.01 12.62
C ASN A 281 12.67 14.67 12.64
N MET A 282 12.38 15.49 13.65
CA MET A 282 11.13 16.23 13.75
C MET A 282 10.94 17.20 12.59
N ILE A 283 12.00 17.92 12.17
CA ILE A 283 11.94 18.81 11.00
C ILE A 283 11.67 18.01 9.72
N ILE A 284 12.40 16.91 9.51
CA ILE A 284 12.23 16.05 8.32
C ILE A 284 10.79 15.53 8.25
N VAL A 285 10.32 14.91 9.32
CA VAL A 285 9.00 14.26 9.38
C VAL A 285 7.89 15.31 9.30
N GLY A 286 7.96 16.33 10.15
CA GLY A 286 6.93 17.35 10.30
C GLY A 286 6.72 18.16 9.03
N LEU A 287 7.82 18.65 8.43
CA LEU A 287 7.71 19.45 7.21
C LEU A 287 7.25 18.61 6.01
N SER A 288 7.81 17.40 5.85
CA SER A 288 7.44 16.52 4.73
C SER A 288 5.98 16.11 4.79
N LEU A 289 5.48 15.69 5.97
CA LEU A 289 4.07 15.34 6.14
C LEU A 289 3.14 16.55 5.97
N SER A 290 3.49 17.71 6.53
CA SER A 290 2.65 18.91 6.46
C SER A 290 2.50 19.41 5.03
N VAL A 291 3.59 19.44 4.25
CA VAL A 291 3.54 19.85 2.85
C VAL A 291 2.86 18.77 2.01
N GLY A 292 3.27 17.51 2.15
CA GLY A 292 2.74 16.42 1.33
C GLY A 292 1.24 16.21 1.52
N LEU A 293 0.75 16.16 2.77
CA LEU A 293 -0.69 15.99 3.05
C LEU A 293 -1.48 17.30 2.89
N GLY A 294 -0.89 18.43 3.28
CA GLY A 294 -1.57 19.73 3.24
C GLY A 294 -1.77 20.23 1.81
N PHE A 295 -0.74 20.13 0.96
CA PHE A 295 -0.80 20.71 -0.37
C PHE A 295 -1.68 19.88 -1.30
N THR A 296 -1.77 18.56 -1.10
CA THR A 296 -2.72 17.73 -1.86
C THR A 296 -4.18 17.98 -1.49
N GLN A 297 -4.47 18.47 -0.28
CA GLN A 297 -5.82 18.92 0.08
C GLN A 297 -6.19 20.26 -0.56
N CYS A 298 -5.18 21.05 -0.94
CA CYS A 298 -5.33 22.35 -1.59
C CYS A 298 -4.76 22.31 -3.02
N ALA A 299 -5.18 21.34 -3.84
CA ALA A 299 -4.64 21.14 -5.19
C ALA A 299 -4.64 22.41 -6.08
N GLY A 300 -5.54 23.36 -5.83
CA GLY A 300 -5.58 24.68 -6.49
C GLY A 300 -4.31 25.53 -6.32
N LEU A 301 -3.46 25.25 -5.32
CA LEU A 301 -2.13 25.86 -5.17
C LEU A 301 -1.25 25.68 -6.41
N PHE A 302 -1.42 24.55 -7.11
CA PHE A 302 -0.60 24.22 -8.28
C PHE A 302 -1.23 24.64 -9.61
N ALA A 303 -2.35 25.37 -9.61
CA ALA A 303 -3.08 25.73 -10.83
C ALA A 303 -2.21 26.51 -11.85
N SER A 304 -1.27 27.33 -11.36
CA SER A 304 -0.34 28.11 -12.20
C SER A 304 0.88 27.31 -12.68
N PHE A 305 1.08 26.08 -12.19
CA PHE A 305 2.23 25.26 -12.53
C PHE A 305 1.99 24.40 -13.79
N PRO A 306 3.06 23.96 -14.48
CA PRO A 306 2.93 23.02 -15.60
C PRO A 306 2.20 21.73 -15.19
N LYS A 307 1.50 21.12 -16.15
CA LYS A 307 0.69 19.91 -15.93
C LYS A 307 1.47 18.76 -15.27
N ILE A 308 2.77 18.64 -15.57
CA ILE A 308 3.66 17.64 -14.97
C ILE A 308 3.79 17.83 -13.45
N VAL A 309 3.86 19.09 -12.99
CA VAL A 309 3.99 19.42 -11.57
C VAL A 309 2.65 19.20 -10.88
N GLN A 310 1.53 19.51 -11.55
CA GLN A 310 0.20 19.22 -11.00
C GLN A 310 0.01 17.71 -10.79
N THR A 311 0.31 16.89 -11.79
CA THR A 311 0.14 15.42 -11.68
C THR A 311 1.08 14.80 -10.63
N VAL A 312 2.30 15.30 -10.45
CA VAL A 312 3.24 14.75 -9.46
C VAL A 312 3.02 15.32 -8.06
N PHE A 313 2.76 16.62 -7.91
CA PHE A 313 2.72 17.29 -6.62
C PHE A 313 1.31 17.56 -6.09
N ALA A 314 0.31 17.72 -6.95
CA ALA A 314 -1.07 17.93 -6.53
C ALA A 314 -1.84 16.61 -6.36
N GLU A 315 -1.53 15.58 -7.15
CA GLU A 315 -2.27 14.31 -7.17
C GLU A 315 -1.56 13.15 -6.44
N ASN A 316 -0.28 13.32 -6.05
CA ASN A 316 0.50 12.25 -5.43
C ASN A 316 1.17 12.70 -4.12
N CYS A 317 0.37 12.72 -3.05
CA CYS A 317 0.81 13.09 -1.69
C CYS A 317 2.08 12.36 -1.28
N VAL A 318 2.14 11.04 -1.49
CA VAL A 318 3.22 10.21 -0.97
C VAL A 318 4.54 10.51 -1.69
N ALA A 319 4.49 10.78 -3.00
CA ALA A 319 5.67 11.20 -3.75
C ALA A 319 6.24 12.53 -3.23
N VAL A 320 5.38 13.50 -2.90
CA VAL A 320 5.81 14.79 -2.33
C VAL A 320 6.49 14.59 -0.98
N VAL A 321 5.89 13.78 -0.10
CA VAL A 321 6.47 13.44 1.21
C VAL A 321 7.84 12.80 1.01
N PHE A 322 7.96 11.83 0.12
CA PHE A 322 9.22 11.14 -0.16
C PHE A 322 10.31 12.11 -0.63
N LEU A 323 10.01 12.94 -1.64
CA LEU A 323 10.99 13.88 -2.19
C LEU A 323 11.47 14.87 -1.12
N LEU A 324 10.55 15.47 -0.35
CA LEU A 324 10.92 16.39 0.72
C LEU A 324 11.71 15.70 1.83
N ALA A 325 11.31 14.49 2.24
CA ALA A 325 12.00 13.77 3.30
C ALA A 325 13.44 13.44 2.88
N VAL A 326 13.66 13.02 1.62
CA VAL A 326 15.00 12.77 1.09
C VAL A 326 15.83 14.05 1.00
N ILE A 327 15.26 15.14 0.47
CA ILE A 327 15.94 16.43 0.34
C ILE A 327 16.35 16.96 1.72
N LEU A 328 15.44 16.98 2.69
CA LEU A 328 15.73 17.44 4.05
C LEU A 328 16.75 16.53 4.73
N ASN A 329 16.68 15.22 4.53
CA ASN A 329 17.66 14.29 5.06
C ASN A 329 19.07 14.49 4.47
N LEU A 330 19.19 15.02 3.24
CA LEU A 330 20.48 15.36 2.63
C LEU A 330 21.03 16.71 3.09
N ILE A 331 20.16 17.72 3.21
CA ILE A 331 20.57 19.10 3.51
C ILE A 331 20.84 19.28 5.01
N LEU A 332 20.02 18.68 5.88
CA LEU A 332 20.15 18.90 7.32
C LEU A 332 21.39 18.21 7.89
N PRO A 333 22.19 18.93 8.71
CA PRO A 333 23.40 18.38 9.30
C PRO A 333 23.06 17.14 10.12
N LYS A 334 23.88 16.10 10.01
CA LYS A 334 23.73 14.92 10.86
C LYS A 334 24.07 15.31 12.29
N GLU A 335 23.20 14.96 13.23
CA GLU A 335 23.52 15.10 14.65
C GLU A 335 24.82 14.31 14.92
N LYS A 336 25.80 14.97 15.54
CA LYS A 336 26.95 14.26 16.09
C LYS A 336 26.38 13.33 17.15
N LYS A 337 26.58 12.02 16.99
CA LYS A 337 26.49 11.12 18.14
C LYS A 337 27.56 11.62 19.10
N ASP A 338 27.14 12.22 20.20
CA ASP A 338 28.06 12.43 21.31
C ASP A 338 28.62 11.05 21.64
N GLU A 339 29.94 10.91 21.42
CA GLU A 339 30.70 9.83 22.01
C GLU A 339 30.37 9.89 23.51
N VAL A 340 29.62 8.91 23.99
CA VAL A 340 29.51 8.66 25.41
C VAL A 340 30.92 8.25 25.82
N THR A 341 31.72 9.25 26.16
CA THR A 341 32.98 9.10 26.89
C THR A 341 32.65 8.49 28.23
N SER A 342 33.05 7.22 28.37
CA SER A 342 33.37 6.50 29.61
C SER A 342 32.23 6.13 30.56
#